data_AF-A0AAV5V1M4-F1
#
_entry.id   AF-A0AAV5V1M4-F1
#
_cell.length_a   1.000
_cell.length_b   1.000
_cell.length_c   1.000
_cell.angle_alpha   90.00
_cell.angle_beta   90.00
_cell.angle_gamma   90.00
#
_symmetry.space_group_name_H-M   'P 1'
#
loop_
_entity.id
_entity.type
_entity.pdbx_description
1 polymer ?
#
loop_
_entity_poly.entity_id
_entity_poly.type
_entity_poly.pdbx_seq_one_letter_code
_entity_poly.pdbx_strand_id
1 'polypeptide(L)'
;DKRKKGKKEEKKIKSQRVPNAKSGYEETGEIVECSDTQQLFKVLMNKTDLRGGLYGFHNFYKMELIKRKDTDLFILFTNWGRIGDSHGEFQV
;
A
#
# COMPACT_ATOMS: atom_id res chain seq x y z
N ASP A 1 -16.63 -26.40 5.63
CA ASP A 1 -17.69 -25.61 4.96
C ASP A 1 -17.08 -24.69 3.90
N LYS A 2 -17.21 -25.03 2.61
CA LYS A 2 -16.58 -24.34 1.46
C LYS A 2 -17.11 -22.90 1.29
N ARG A 3 -18.34 -22.63 1.73
CA ARG A 3 -19.00 -21.31 1.60
C ARG A 3 -18.35 -20.22 2.45
N LYS A 4 -17.82 -20.58 3.62
CA LYS A 4 -17.07 -19.66 4.50
C LYS A 4 -15.68 -19.30 3.95
N LYS A 5 -15.07 -20.20 3.16
CA LYS A 5 -13.74 -19.97 2.55
C LYS A 5 -13.82 -18.94 1.43
N GLY A 6 -14.78 -19.08 0.50
CA GLY A 6 -14.98 -18.12 -0.60
C GLY A 6 -15.25 -16.69 -0.12
N LYS A 7 -16.12 -16.51 0.88
CA LYS A 7 -16.41 -15.18 1.46
C LYS A 7 -15.20 -14.49 2.10
N LYS A 8 -14.24 -15.25 2.64
CA LYS A 8 -13.00 -14.67 3.21
C LYS A 8 -12.06 -14.19 2.11
N GLU A 9 -12.00 -14.93 1.02
CA GLU A 9 -11.12 -14.65 -0.11
C GLU A 9 -11.56 -13.40 -0.87
N GLU A 10 -12.87 -13.27 -1.14
CA GLU A 10 -13.46 -12.04 -1.71
C GLU A 10 -13.19 -10.80 -0.85
N LYS A 11 -13.31 -10.92 0.47
CA LYS A 11 -13.00 -9.81 1.39
C LYS A 11 -11.52 -9.42 1.34
N LYS A 12 -10.62 -10.40 1.25
CA LYS A 12 -9.18 -10.17 1.16
C LYS A 12 -8.83 -9.44 -0.15
N ILE A 13 -9.41 -9.86 -1.27
CA ILE A 13 -9.21 -9.21 -2.57
C ILE A 13 -9.70 -7.76 -2.53
N LYS A 14 -10.91 -7.52 -2.01
CA LYS A 14 -11.44 -6.15 -1.86
C LYS A 14 -10.53 -5.29 -0.99
N SER A 15 -10.04 -5.80 0.13
CA SER A 15 -9.14 -5.04 1.02
C SER A 15 -7.80 -4.67 0.38
N GLN A 16 -7.29 -5.47 -0.58
CA GLN A 16 -6.03 -5.17 -1.24
C GLN A 16 -6.12 -3.97 -2.18
N ARG A 17 -7.30 -3.74 -2.78
CA ARG A 17 -7.56 -2.64 -3.74
C ARG A 17 -7.86 -1.30 -3.06
N VAL A 18 -8.06 -1.28 -1.75
CA VAL A 18 -8.27 -0.07 -0.98
C VAL A 18 -6.94 0.66 -0.77
N PRO A 19 -6.83 1.95 -1.16
CA PRO A 19 -5.64 2.77 -0.90
C PRO A 19 -5.36 2.97 0.58
N ASN A 20 -4.15 3.42 0.91
CA ASN A 20 -3.80 3.78 2.28
C ASN A 20 -4.64 4.96 2.78
N ALA A 21 -5.14 4.90 4.02
CA ALA A 21 -5.91 5.97 4.63
C ALA A 21 -5.20 7.34 4.61
N LYS A 22 -3.86 7.37 4.77
CA LYS A 22 -3.07 8.61 4.71
C LYS A 22 -3.05 9.27 3.32
N SER A 23 -3.44 8.56 2.27
CA SER A 23 -3.56 9.14 0.93
C SER A 23 -4.74 10.10 0.80
N GLY A 24 -5.77 9.98 1.67
CA GLY A 24 -7.04 10.69 1.52
C GLY A 24 -7.97 10.10 0.45
N TYR A 25 -7.58 9.02 -0.22
CA TYR A 25 -8.34 8.40 -1.32
C TYR A 25 -8.87 6.99 -0.99
N GLU A 26 -8.99 6.63 0.28
CA GLU A 26 -9.47 5.30 0.71
C GLU A 26 -10.86 4.96 0.14
N GLU A 27 -11.75 5.95 0.09
CA GLU A 27 -13.14 5.78 -0.37
C GLU A 27 -13.31 6.09 -1.87
N THR A 28 -12.58 7.09 -2.37
CA THR A 28 -12.74 7.67 -3.70
C THR A 28 -11.79 7.11 -4.76
N GLY A 29 -10.74 6.40 -4.34
CA GLY A 29 -9.74 5.80 -5.22
C GLY A 29 -9.72 4.27 -5.16
N GLU A 30 -9.06 3.66 -6.15
CA GLU A 30 -8.72 2.25 -6.18
C GLU A 30 -7.26 2.07 -6.61
N ILE A 31 -6.60 1.04 -6.09
CA ILE A 31 -5.25 0.67 -6.52
C ILE A 31 -5.28 0.19 -7.95
N VAL A 32 -4.40 0.75 -8.78
CA VAL A 32 -4.26 0.37 -10.19
C VAL A 32 -3.73 -1.07 -10.30
N GLU A 33 -4.27 -1.80 -11.26
CA GLU A 33 -3.85 -3.14 -11.63
C GLU A 33 -3.28 -3.12 -13.05
N CYS A 34 -2.14 -3.76 -13.26
CA CYS A 34 -1.59 -3.98 -14.59
C CYS A 34 -2.44 -5.02 -15.34
N SER A 35 -2.95 -4.67 -16.53
CA SER A 35 -3.77 -5.59 -17.34
C SER A 35 -3.02 -6.85 -17.74
N ASP A 36 -1.73 -6.73 -18.00
CA ASP A 36 -0.92 -7.77 -18.62
C ASP A 36 -0.37 -8.74 -17.59
N THR A 37 0.03 -8.23 -16.41
CA THR A 37 0.64 -9.03 -15.33
C THR A 37 -0.32 -9.33 -14.19
N GLN A 38 -1.52 -8.74 -14.19
CA GLN A 38 -2.50 -8.81 -13.10
C GLN A 38 -1.93 -8.35 -11.75
N GLN A 39 -0.89 -7.51 -11.80
CA GLN A 39 -0.19 -7.04 -10.61
C GLN A 39 -0.79 -5.72 -10.14
N LEU A 40 -1.14 -5.66 -8.86
CA LEU A 40 -1.51 -4.41 -8.20
C LEU A 40 -0.27 -3.54 -8.02
N PHE A 41 -0.35 -2.26 -8.42
CA PHE A 41 0.66 -1.24 -8.17
C PHE A 41 0.60 -0.76 -6.72
N LYS A 42 0.89 -1.69 -5.80
CA LYS A 42 0.93 -1.50 -4.36
C LYS A 42 2.10 -2.31 -3.82
N VAL A 43 3.10 -1.61 -3.32
CA VAL A 43 4.32 -2.24 -2.81
C VAL A 43 4.64 -1.72 -1.43
N LEU A 44 5.05 -2.65 -0.56
CA LEU A 44 5.66 -2.36 0.73
C LEU A 44 7.09 -2.90 0.70
N MET A 45 8.04 -2.02 0.87
CA MET A 45 9.47 -2.32 0.88
C MET A 45 10.03 -2.11 2.30
N ASN A 46 11.05 -2.87 2.63
CA ASN A 46 11.84 -2.75 3.85
C ASN A 46 13.31 -2.63 3.46
N LYS A 47 14.03 -1.73 4.12
CA LYS A 47 15.49 -1.73 4.10
C LYS A 47 16.00 -1.80 5.52
N THR A 48 16.76 -2.84 5.80
CA THR A 48 17.46 -3.04 7.07
C THR A 48 18.97 -3.12 6.86
N ASP A 49 19.73 -2.27 7.54
CA ASP A 49 21.19 -2.35 7.59
C ASP A 49 21.67 -2.33 9.05
N LEU A 50 22.28 -3.44 9.47
CA LEU A 50 22.78 -3.66 10.82
C LEU A 50 24.20 -3.11 11.03
N ARG A 51 24.90 -2.71 9.96
CA ARG A 51 26.28 -2.22 10.04
C ARG A 51 26.39 -0.81 10.65
N GLY A 52 25.28 -0.09 10.75
CA GLY A 52 25.20 1.28 11.28
C GLY A 52 25.31 1.44 12.81
N GLY A 53 25.78 0.43 13.54
CA GLY A 53 25.89 0.46 15.00
C GLY A 53 24.55 0.42 15.74
N LEU A 54 24.49 1.01 16.94
CA LEU A 54 23.30 1.00 17.83
C LEU A 54 22.01 1.53 17.19
N TYR A 55 22.13 2.37 16.15
CA TYR A 55 21.01 3.02 15.47
C TYR A 55 20.87 2.56 14.02
N GLY A 56 21.14 1.28 13.75
CA GLY A 56 21.04 0.67 12.42
C GLY A 56 19.82 1.12 11.59
N PHE A 57 19.94 1.04 10.28
CA PHE A 57 18.87 1.47 9.39
C PHE A 57 17.76 0.42 9.40
N HIS A 58 16.52 0.78 9.73
CA HIS A 58 15.40 -0.17 9.75
C HIS A 58 14.12 0.55 9.35
N ASN A 59 13.99 0.81 8.05
CA ASN A 59 12.97 1.68 7.51
C ASN A 59 12.07 0.93 6.55
N PHE A 60 10.83 1.41 6.43
CA PHE A 60 9.91 0.99 5.39
C PHE A 60 9.75 2.08 4.34
N TYR A 61 9.35 1.66 3.15
CA TYR A 61 8.86 2.54 2.10
C TYR A 61 7.67 1.87 1.42
N LYS A 62 6.54 2.56 1.35
CA LYS A 62 5.32 2.13 0.71
C LYS A 62 5.05 3.01 -0.49
N MET A 63 4.61 2.41 -1.58
CA MET A 63 4.21 3.11 -2.78
C MET A 63 2.92 2.50 -3.33
N GLU A 64 1.97 3.35 -3.68
CA GLU A 64 0.66 2.98 -4.20
C GLU A 64 0.30 3.88 -5.38
N LEU A 65 -0.03 3.29 -6.52
CA LEU A 65 -0.63 4.01 -7.65
C LEU A 65 -2.15 3.91 -7.53
N ILE A 66 -2.81 5.05 -7.36
CA ILE A 66 -4.23 5.16 -7.09
C ILE A 66 -4.91 5.82 -8.30
N LYS A 67 -6.00 5.25 -8.79
CA LYS A 67 -6.89 5.87 -9.76
C LYS A 67 -8.18 6.33 -9.07
N ARG A 68 -8.61 7.57 -9.30
CA ARG A 68 -9.94 8.02 -8.86
C ARG A 68 -11.05 7.32 -9.63
N LYS A 69 -12.16 7.00 -8.95
CA LYS A 69 -13.30 6.31 -9.57
C LYS A 69 -14.10 7.19 -10.53
N ASP A 70 -14.09 8.49 -10.30
CA ASP A 70 -14.94 9.48 -10.97
C ASP A 70 -14.24 10.26 -12.10
N THR A 71 -12.91 10.19 -12.15
CA THR A 71 -12.07 10.99 -13.05
C THR A 71 -10.87 10.18 -13.52
N ASP A 72 -10.30 10.53 -14.67
CA ASP A 72 -9.05 9.93 -15.14
C ASP A 72 -7.82 10.57 -14.48
N LEU A 73 -7.89 10.72 -13.15
CA LEU A 73 -6.80 11.22 -12.32
C LEU A 73 -6.07 10.05 -11.65
N PHE A 74 -4.74 10.05 -11.81
CA PHE A 74 -3.84 9.09 -11.18
C PHE A 74 -2.98 9.80 -10.13
N ILE A 75 -2.84 9.16 -8.98
CA ILE A 75 -2.10 9.68 -7.83
C ILE A 75 -1.02 8.66 -7.45
N LEU A 76 0.21 9.13 -7.28
CA LEU A 76 1.31 8.33 -6.76
C LEU A 76 1.48 8.63 -5.28
N PHE A 77 0.88 7.78 -4.43
CA PHE A 77 1.03 7.89 -2.99
C PHE A 77 2.31 7.21 -2.53
N THR A 78 3.08 7.91 -1.69
CA THR A 78 4.28 7.37 -1.06
C THR A 78 4.24 7.60 0.44
N ASN A 79 4.67 6.60 1.22
CA ASN A 79 4.73 6.68 2.68
C ASN A 79 5.97 5.95 3.20
N TRP A 80 6.76 6.60 4.04
CA TRP A 80 8.01 6.06 4.57
C TRP A 80 8.21 6.41 6.04
N GLY A 81 9.11 5.69 6.67
CA GLY A 81 9.42 5.92 8.07
C GLY A 81 10.27 4.82 8.66
N ARG A 82 10.55 4.94 9.95
CA ARG A 82 11.23 3.90 10.72
C ARG A 82 10.22 2.87 11.19
N ILE A 83 10.54 1.59 11.05
CA ILE A 83 9.66 0.52 11.53
C ILE A 83 9.74 0.47 13.05
N GLY A 84 8.58 0.40 13.70
CA GLY A 84 8.44 0.48 15.16
C GLY A 84 8.25 1.90 15.68
N ASP A 85 8.38 2.92 14.84
CA ASP A 85 8.00 4.30 15.16
C ASP A 85 6.50 4.52 14.87
N SER A 86 5.83 5.29 15.71
CA SER A 86 4.45 5.73 15.49
C SER A 86 4.35 6.80 14.39
N HIS A 87 5.46 7.47 14.10
CA HIS A 87 5.55 8.55 13.13
C HIS A 87 6.20 8.08 11.81
N GLY A 88 5.80 8.73 10.73
CA GLY A 88 6.32 8.51 9.39
C GLY A 88 5.70 9.52 8.44
N GLU A 89 6.42 9.80 7.37
CA GLU A 89 6.08 10.84 6.40
C GLU A 89 5.37 10.25 5.20
N PHE A 90 4.67 11.09 4.46
CA PHE A 90 4.00 10.69 3.23
C PHE A 90 3.90 11.86 2.25
N GLN A 91 3.73 11.53 0.98
CA GLN A 91 3.47 12.48 -0.09
C GLN A 91 2.36 11.91 -0.99
N VAL A 92 1.48 12.81 -1.40
CA VAL A 92 0.35 12.59 -2.30
C VAL A 92 0.61 13.30 -3.62
#